data_AF-A0A2I0F3X3-F1
#
_entry.id   AF-A0A2I0F3X3-F1
#
_cell.length_a   1.000
_cell.length_b   1.000
_cell.length_c   1.000
_cell.angle_alpha   90.00
_cell.angle_beta   90.00
_cell.angle_gamma   90.00
#
_symmetry.space_group_name_H-M   'P 1'
#
loop_
_entity.id
_entity.type
_entity.pdbx_description
1 polymer ?
#
loop_
_entity_poly.entity_id
_entity_poly.type
_entity_poly.pdbx_seq_one_letter_code
_entity_poly.pdbx_strand_id
1 'polypeptide(L)'
;MKKTLCAAMILSAAGLSGCASSESTQGSVDNSNAVEVMDEATLAIQKVKALAEHVEQQYDAGKDEDYVFFAPDSWKKINSAVRSMRTLVAKFDPNDQGFFGGPSESKVTDKIEEAQEALDNAVRIKTLVSVFLTQQLADMEYLSPHVHGQWQNELDDIHESTADLIADIEDDESTDGYEKSSAKIQERLLQLEIRIVKSNFYTPLVKKMKKLDQELIPQTYAQIQQRITQLKDAIELAPREQHILDTIIAKVEDDLRRANNVTTEVNWINSVDRSESEKIALRYRDAIATVAFKLFAKDISSFTYIEQITYFDNALRHKLNQQKVINNEQAELIISLTEKVKGALIETDGLTDGLVEDKIITDLNRIATDADVETLTSYIAE
;
A
#
# COMPACT_ATOMS: atom_id res chain seq x y z
N MET A 1 24.56 -15.36 3.38
CA MET A 1 25.06 -15.70 2.02
C MET A 1 23.92 -15.63 1.02
N LYS A 2 23.91 -14.63 0.15
CA LYS A 2 23.72 -14.75 -1.31
C LYS A 2 23.87 -13.35 -1.90
N LYS A 3 24.80 -13.25 -2.83
CA LYS A 3 25.22 -12.05 -3.56
C LYS A 3 24.37 -11.89 -4.81
N THR A 4 24.64 -10.76 -5.48
CA THR A 4 24.72 -10.52 -6.94
C THR A 4 23.47 -10.03 -7.68
N LEU A 5 23.47 -8.70 -7.93
CA LEU A 5 23.74 -8.01 -9.23
C LEU A 5 22.84 -8.31 -10.44
N CYS A 6 22.28 -7.22 -11.01
CA CYS A 6 22.60 -6.62 -12.33
C CYS A 6 21.77 -5.31 -12.45
N ALA A 7 22.31 -4.10 -12.59
CA ALA A 7 23.19 -3.50 -13.61
C ALA A 7 22.46 -3.09 -14.90
N ALA A 8 22.46 -1.76 -15.19
CA ALA A 8 22.59 -1.08 -16.50
C ALA A 8 22.01 0.35 -16.39
N MET A 9 22.53 1.44 -16.98
CA MET A 9 23.74 1.71 -17.76
C MET A 9 23.90 3.25 -17.90
N ILE A 10 25.14 3.73 -17.77
CA ILE A 10 25.90 4.58 -18.71
C ILE A 10 25.32 5.95 -19.13
N LEU A 11 26.01 7.03 -18.75
CA LEU A 11 26.38 8.09 -19.70
C LEU A 11 27.88 8.38 -19.60
N SER A 12 28.53 8.19 -20.73
CA SER A 12 29.98 8.17 -20.94
C SER A 12 30.53 9.59 -21.03
N ALA A 13 31.57 9.88 -20.24
CA ALA A 13 32.50 10.95 -20.50
C ALA A 13 33.40 10.57 -21.68
N ALA A 14 33.38 11.36 -22.76
CA ALA A 14 34.39 11.31 -23.81
C ALA A 14 34.57 12.71 -24.41
N GLY A 15 35.61 13.40 -23.95
CA GLY A 15 36.21 14.49 -24.71
C GLY A 15 37.04 13.91 -25.85
N LEU A 16 36.92 14.50 -27.04
CA LEU A 16 37.85 14.29 -28.14
C LEU A 16 38.09 15.61 -28.86
N SER A 17 39.19 16.26 -28.46
CA SER A 17 40.03 17.09 -29.31
C SER A 17 40.98 16.21 -30.13
N GLY A 18 41.17 16.51 -31.42
CA GLY A 18 42.35 16.08 -32.17
C GLY A 18 42.07 15.49 -33.56
N CYS A 19 42.13 16.35 -34.59
CA CYS A 19 42.32 15.92 -35.98
C CYS A 19 43.83 15.85 -36.29
N ALA A 20 44.34 14.71 -36.76
CA ALA A 20 45.59 14.63 -37.52
C ALA A 20 45.72 13.35 -38.38
N SER A 21 45.84 13.56 -39.71
CA SER A 21 46.68 12.83 -40.70
C SER A 21 46.35 11.36 -41.07
N SER A 22 46.43 10.81 -42.29
CA SER A 22 46.74 11.21 -43.70
C SER A 22 46.59 9.93 -44.55
N GLU A 23 46.17 9.99 -45.84
CA GLU A 23 46.97 9.43 -46.94
C GLU A 23 46.53 9.87 -48.34
N SER A 24 47.53 9.93 -49.21
CA SER A 24 47.65 10.65 -50.47
C SER A 24 47.25 9.84 -51.71
N THR A 25 46.62 10.49 -52.68
CA THR A 25 46.84 10.19 -54.11
C THR A 25 46.88 11.51 -54.89
N GLN A 26 47.99 11.73 -55.59
CA GLN A 26 48.34 12.94 -56.33
C GLN A 26 47.36 13.25 -57.47
N GLY A 27 46.97 14.53 -57.55
CA GLY A 27 46.23 15.06 -58.70
C GLY A 27 46.05 16.57 -58.63
N SER A 28 47.09 17.29 -59.05
CA SER A 28 47.12 18.71 -59.42
C SER A 28 46.84 19.76 -58.32
N VAL A 29 47.83 20.64 -58.18
CA VAL A 29 47.94 21.77 -57.27
C VAL A 29 46.80 22.77 -57.53
N ASP A 30 45.92 22.94 -56.54
CA ASP A 30 45.33 24.24 -56.23
C ASP A 30 45.39 24.41 -54.71
N ASN A 31 46.37 25.20 -54.27
CA ASN A 31 46.69 25.42 -52.87
C ASN A 31 45.79 26.53 -52.33
N SER A 32 44.56 26.18 -51.94
CA SER A 32 43.76 26.99 -51.03
C SER A 32 43.57 26.21 -49.74
N ASN A 33 44.56 26.26 -48.85
CA ASN A 33 44.34 26.07 -47.42
C ASN A 33 43.44 27.22 -46.93
N ALA A 34 42.14 27.14 -47.23
CA ALA A 34 41.13 27.87 -46.50
C ALA A 34 40.95 27.13 -45.17
N VAL A 35 41.86 27.39 -44.23
CA VAL A 35 41.46 27.42 -42.83
C VAL A 35 40.34 28.46 -42.81
N GLU A 36 39.08 28.05 -42.61
CA GLU A 36 38.03 28.98 -42.23
C GLU A 36 38.49 29.63 -40.93
N VAL A 37 39.17 30.77 -41.04
CA VAL A 37 39.33 31.68 -39.94
C VAL A 37 37.93 32.19 -39.68
N MET A 38 37.20 31.49 -38.80
CA MET A 38 35.98 32.05 -38.23
C MET A 38 36.37 33.42 -37.68
N ASP A 39 35.70 34.44 -38.19
CA ASP A 39 35.83 35.80 -37.70
C ASP A 39 35.64 35.80 -36.18
N GLU A 40 36.54 36.46 -35.45
CA GLU A 40 36.56 36.50 -33.99
C GLU A 40 35.22 36.99 -33.43
N ALA A 41 34.56 37.90 -34.16
CA ALA A 41 33.21 38.37 -33.88
C ALA A 41 32.15 37.25 -33.99
N THR A 42 32.26 36.38 -35.00
CA THR A 42 31.34 35.24 -35.18
C THR A 42 31.51 34.22 -34.05
N LEU A 43 32.74 33.97 -33.61
CA LEU A 43 33.02 33.08 -32.48
C LEU A 43 32.46 33.63 -31.16
N ALA A 44 32.61 34.93 -30.91
CA ALA A 44 32.09 35.60 -29.72
C ALA A 44 30.55 35.54 -29.66
N ILE A 45 29.86 35.79 -30.80
CA ILE A 45 28.40 35.64 -30.90
C ILE A 45 27.96 34.21 -30.59
N GLN A 46 28.62 33.21 -31.18
CA GLN A 46 28.26 31.80 -30.96
C GLN A 46 28.44 31.40 -29.50
N LYS A 47 29.54 31.83 -28.86
CA LYS A 47 29.82 31.54 -27.44
C LYS A 47 28.77 32.18 -26.53
N VAL A 48 28.50 33.48 -26.67
CA VAL A 48 27.49 34.19 -25.87
C VAL A 48 26.11 33.56 -26.05
N LYS A 49 25.74 33.23 -27.29
CA LYS A 49 24.46 32.60 -27.59
C LYS A 49 24.35 31.21 -26.96
N ALA A 50 25.37 30.36 -27.09
CA ALA A 50 25.35 29.01 -26.51
C ALA A 50 25.26 29.03 -24.98
N LEU A 51 26.00 29.91 -24.32
CA LEU A 51 25.95 30.06 -22.87
C LEU A 51 24.59 30.60 -22.40
N ALA A 52 24.04 31.60 -23.08
CA ALA A 52 22.72 32.13 -22.77
C ALA A 52 21.62 31.08 -23.00
N GLU A 53 21.67 30.33 -24.10
CA GLU A 53 20.72 29.24 -24.38
C GLU A 53 20.75 28.15 -23.31
N HIS A 54 21.93 27.81 -22.78
CA HIS A 54 22.06 26.86 -21.67
C HIS A 54 21.33 27.35 -20.40
N VAL A 55 21.56 28.61 -20.00
CA VAL A 55 20.87 29.21 -18.84
C VAL A 55 19.37 29.28 -19.05
N GLU A 56 18.90 29.62 -20.26
CA GLU A 56 17.48 29.66 -20.59
C GLU A 56 16.82 28.28 -20.48
N GLN A 57 17.49 27.22 -20.98
CA GLN A 57 17.00 25.85 -20.87
C GLN A 57 16.86 25.41 -19.41
N GLN A 58 17.85 25.71 -18.57
CA GLN A 58 17.80 25.40 -17.15
C GLN A 58 16.74 26.22 -16.40
N TYR A 59 16.57 27.50 -16.76
CA TYR A 59 15.53 28.35 -16.19
C TYR A 59 14.13 27.84 -16.53
N ASP A 60 13.90 27.36 -17.75
CA ASP A 60 12.63 26.76 -18.13
C ASP A 60 12.40 25.42 -17.41
N ALA A 61 13.41 24.56 -17.34
CA ALA A 61 13.34 23.31 -16.57
C ALA A 61 13.03 23.56 -15.08
N GLY A 62 13.63 24.59 -14.47
CA GLY A 62 13.40 24.96 -13.08
C GLY A 62 11.95 25.36 -12.77
N LYS A 63 11.17 25.82 -13.75
CA LYS A 63 9.73 26.09 -13.59
C LYS A 63 8.94 24.79 -13.47
N ASP A 64 9.24 23.83 -14.33
CA ASP A 64 8.55 22.52 -14.35
C ASP A 64 8.91 21.69 -13.12
N GLU A 65 10.09 21.93 -12.56
CA GLU A 65 10.63 21.29 -11.37
C GLU A 65 10.24 21.97 -10.04
N ASP A 66 9.36 22.97 -10.09
CA ASP A 66 8.81 23.71 -8.96
C ASP A 66 9.85 24.33 -8.01
N TYR A 67 10.90 24.94 -8.57
CA TYR A 67 11.93 25.63 -7.76
C TYR A 67 11.34 26.78 -6.94
N VAL A 68 10.18 27.31 -7.35
CA VAL A 68 9.42 28.33 -6.61
C VAL A 68 9.03 27.83 -5.22
N PHE A 69 8.60 26.57 -5.11
CA PHE A 69 8.18 26.00 -3.83
C PHE A 69 9.38 25.72 -2.92
N PHE A 70 10.47 25.18 -3.46
CA PHE A 70 11.62 24.72 -2.67
C PHE A 70 12.68 25.79 -2.38
N ALA A 71 12.73 26.84 -3.19
CA ALA A 71 13.72 27.91 -3.09
C ALA A 71 13.08 29.25 -3.51
N PRO A 72 12.04 29.73 -2.79
CA PRO A 72 11.24 30.89 -3.17
C PRO A 72 12.07 32.18 -3.33
N ASP A 73 13.06 32.42 -2.47
CA ASP A 73 13.88 33.64 -2.52
C ASP A 73 14.99 33.56 -3.56
N SER A 74 15.60 32.39 -3.75
CA SER A 74 16.51 32.10 -4.85
C SER A 74 15.80 32.22 -6.19
N TRP A 75 14.54 31.79 -6.28
CA TRP A 75 13.75 31.95 -7.49
C TRP A 75 13.53 33.44 -7.84
N LYS A 76 13.29 34.31 -6.84
CA LYS A 76 13.25 35.76 -7.07
C LYS A 76 14.59 36.29 -7.60
N LYS A 77 15.72 35.82 -7.04
CA LYS A 77 17.08 36.19 -7.49
C LYS A 77 17.34 35.72 -8.92
N ILE A 78 17.01 34.47 -9.25
CA ILE A 78 17.10 33.89 -10.60
C ILE A 78 16.31 34.73 -11.60
N ASN A 79 15.06 35.07 -11.30
CA ASN A 79 14.22 35.88 -12.19
C ASN A 79 14.86 37.24 -12.50
N SER A 80 15.50 37.86 -11.52
CA SER A 80 16.23 39.12 -11.71
C SER A 80 17.50 38.94 -12.55
N ALA A 81 18.28 37.89 -12.27
CA ALA A 81 19.52 37.58 -12.97
C ALA A 81 19.27 37.24 -14.45
N VAL A 82 18.30 36.36 -14.74
CA VAL A 82 17.91 35.98 -16.11
C VAL A 82 17.38 37.18 -16.91
N ARG A 83 16.58 38.06 -16.30
CA ARG A 83 16.13 39.30 -16.97
C ARG A 83 17.30 40.23 -17.32
N SER A 84 18.28 40.34 -16.43
CA SER A 84 19.48 41.15 -16.63
C SER A 84 20.36 40.56 -17.73
N MET A 85 20.56 39.24 -17.72
CA MET A 85 21.24 38.48 -18.76
C MET A 85 20.59 38.71 -20.12
N ARG A 86 19.28 38.45 -20.27
CA ARG A 86 18.52 38.66 -21.52
C ARG A 86 18.71 40.06 -22.10
N THR A 87 18.70 41.08 -21.24
CA THR A 87 18.86 42.49 -21.64
C THR A 87 20.24 42.77 -22.21
N LEU A 88 21.30 42.17 -21.66
CA LEU A 88 22.67 42.37 -22.11
C LEU A 88 23.01 41.52 -23.33
N VAL A 89 22.55 40.27 -23.37
CA VAL A 89 22.69 39.40 -24.54
C VAL A 89 22.01 40.02 -25.77
N ALA A 90 20.82 40.60 -25.61
CA ALA A 90 20.12 41.26 -26.72
C ALA A 90 20.81 42.53 -27.26
N LYS A 91 21.68 43.15 -26.47
CA LYS A 91 22.44 44.36 -26.84
C LYS A 91 23.86 44.07 -27.28
N PHE A 92 24.30 42.82 -27.18
CA PHE A 92 25.66 42.42 -27.52
C PHE A 92 25.87 42.45 -29.02
N ASP A 93 26.81 43.30 -29.45
CA ASP A 93 27.37 43.28 -30.80
C ASP A 93 28.89 43.23 -30.66
N PRO A 94 29.55 42.17 -31.16
CA PRO A 94 31.00 42.05 -31.03
C PRO A 94 31.76 43.18 -31.74
N ASN A 95 31.15 43.85 -32.74
CA ASN A 95 31.75 44.94 -33.50
C ASN A 95 31.50 46.32 -32.90
N ASP A 96 30.62 46.43 -31.89
CA ASP A 96 30.25 47.68 -31.22
C ASP A 96 30.33 47.52 -29.70
N GLN A 97 31.56 47.48 -29.17
CA GLN A 97 31.85 47.33 -27.74
C GLN A 97 32.54 48.58 -27.17
N GLY A 98 32.27 48.92 -25.91
CA GLY A 98 33.06 49.89 -25.13
C GLY A 98 32.28 51.10 -24.61
N PHE A 99 32.97 52.19 -24.27
CA PHE A 99 32.39 53.34 -23.56
C PHE A 99 31.25 54.03 -24.33
N PHE A 100 31.31 54.04 -25.67
CA PHE A 100 30.29 54.63 -26.54
C PHE A 100 29.45 53.58 -27.29
N GLY A 101 29.73 52.29 -27.10
CA GLY A 101 29.09 51.16 -27.78
C GLY A 101 28.27 50.26 -26.85
N GLY A 102 27.94 49.07 -27.33
CA GLY A 102 27.26 48.01 -26.57
C GLY A 102 28.11 47.38 -25.44
N PRO A 103 27.51 46.45 -24.66
CA PRO A 103 28.22 45.77 -23.58
C PRO A 103 29.37 44.93 -24.13
N SER A 104 30.49 44.90 -23.40
CA SER A 104 31.63 44.05 -23.77
C SER A 104 31.30 42.56 -23.60
N GLU A 105 32.00 41.69 -24.35
CA GLU A 105 31.82 40.23 -24.24
C GLU A 105 32.01 39.75 -22.78
N SER A 106 33.03 40.25 -22.08
CA SER A 106 33.26 39.94 -20.66
C SER A 106 32.04 40.33 -19.82
N LYS A 107 31.49 41.54 -19.96
CA LYS A 107 30.33 41.97 -19.17
C LYS A 107 29.08 41.13 -19.45
N VAL A 108 28.89 40.67 -20.69
CA VAL A 108 27.78 39.78 -21.06
C VAL A 108 28.01 38.40 -20.45
N THR A 109 29.23 37.88 -20.54
CA THR A 109 29.62 36.57 -19.99
C THR A 109 29.48 36.55 -18.46
N ASP A 110 29.96 37.58 -17.76
CA ASP A 110 29.81 37.71 -16.30
C ASP A 110 28.34 37.65 -15.88
N LYS A 111 27.44 38.24 -16.69
CA LYS A 111 26.00 38.28 -16.39
C LYS A 111 25.28 36.98 -16.74
N ILE A 112 25.82 36.21 -17.67
CA ILE A 112 25.40 34.82 -17.91
C ILE A 112 25.87 33.95 -16.73
N GLU A 113 27.10 34.12 -16.25
CA GLU A 113 27.65 33.41 -15.10
C GLU A 113 26.87 33.72 -13.81
N GLU A 114 26.56 34.99 -13.52
CA GLU A 114 25.70 35.35 -12.38
C GLU A 114 24.30 34.68 -12.44
N ALA A 115 23.73 34.53 -13.64
CA ALA A 115 22.45 33.84 -13.81
C ALA A 115 22.58 32.33 -13.63
N GLN A 116 23.69 31.75 -14.10
CA GLN A 116 24.03 30.33 -13.89
C GLN A 116 24.26 30.04 -12.40
N GLU A 117 25.04 30.84 -11.70
CA GLU A 117 25.30 30.70 -10.26
C GLU A 117 24.00 30.78 -9.44
N ALA A 118 23.09 31.68 -9.80
CA ALA A 118 21.79 31.78 -9.16
C ALA A 118 20.93 30.52 -9.36
N LEU A 119 20.97 29.93 -10.56
CA LEU A 119 20.30 28.65 -10.86
C LEU A 119 20.94 27.49 -10.08
N ASP A 120 22.27 27.38 -10.10
CA ASP A 120 23.01 26.34 -9.40
C ASP A 120 22.74 26.40 -7.88
N ASN A 121 22.62 27.60 -7.32
CA ASN A 121 22.24 27.75 -5.92
C ASN A 121 20.83 27.21 -5.63
N ALA A 122 19.84 27.54 -6.46
CA ALA A 122 18.48 27.03 -6.25
C ALA A 122 18.39 25.51 -6.41
N VAL A 123 19.14 24.93 -7.37
CA VAL A 123 19.25 23.46 -7.51
C VAL A 123 19.79 22.83 -6.23
N ARG A 124 20.83 23.44 -5.65
CA ARG A 124 21.41 22.99 -4.38
C ARG A 124 20.42 23.09 -3.23
N ILE A 125 19.74 24.23 -3.05
CA ILE A 125 18.73 24.42 -2.01
C ILE A 125 17.57 23.44 -2.16
N LYS A 126 17.02 23.28 -3.37
CA LYS A 126 15.98 22.28 -3.63
C LYS A 126 16.43 20.89 -3.23
N THR A 127 17.65 20.49 -3.61
CA THR A 127 18.18 19.16 -3.27
C THR A 127 18.29 19.00 -1.75
N LEU A 128 18.79 20.02 -1.06
CA LEU A 128 18.93 20.04 0.40
C LEU A 128 17.56 19.89 1.09
N VAL A 129 16.61 20.74 0.73
CA VAL A 129 15.24 20.74 1.28
C VAL A 129 14.53 19.42 0.97
N SER A 130 14.60 18.94 -0.27
CA SER A 130 13.93 17.71 -0.70
C SER A 130 14.42 16.51 0.09
N VAL A 131 15.74 16.41 0.30
CA VAL A 131 16.32 15.33 1.11
C VAL A 131 15.91 15.46 2.57
N PHE A 132 16.02 16.65 3.15
CA PHE A 132 15.75 16.88 4.56
C PHE A 132 14.28 16.69 4.95
N LEU A 133 13.35 17.11 4.09
CA LEU A 133 11.91 17.04 4.31
C LEU A 133 11.23 15.88 3.57
N THR A 134 12.00 14.89 3.10
CA THR A 134 11.50 13.77 2.26
C THR A 134 10.22 13.16 2.83
N GLN A 135 10.21 12.84 4.12
CA GLN A 135 9.07 12.17 4.76
C GLN A 135 7.85 13.10 4.90
N GLN A 136 8.07 14.34 5.33
CA GLN A 136 7.00 15.32 5.53
C GLN A 136 6.31 15.66 4.21
N LEU A 137 7.08 15.84 3.14
CA LEU A 137 6.54 16.13 1.81
C LEU A 137 5.71 14.96 1.28
N ALA A 138 6.21 13.73 1.43
CA ALA A 138 5.47 12.52 1.06
C ALA A 138 4.17 12.38 1.87
N ASP A 139 4.20 12.70 3.16
CA ASP A 139 3.04 12.63 4.04
C ASP A 139 2.02 13.74 3.75
N MET A 140 2.47 14.95 3.40
CA MET A 140 1.62 16.03 2.92
C MET A 140 0.93 15.66 1.61
N GLU A 141 1.67 15.09 0.64
CA GLU A 141 1.12 14.64 -0.63
C GLU A 141 0.07 13.54 -0.41
N TYR A 142 0.36 12.58 0.47
CA TYR A 142 -0.59 11.52 0.84
C TYR A 142 -1.84 12.07 1.52
N LEU A 143 -1.71 13.02 2.46
CA LEU A 143 -2.85 13.53 3.24
C LEU A 143 -3.71 14.53 2.47
N SER A 144 -3.12 15.32 1.57
CA SER A 144 -3.81 16.36 0.80
C SER A 144 -5.15 15.93 0.18
N PRO A 145 -5.26 14.79 -0.54
CA PRO A 145 -6.54 14.36 -1.11
C PRO A 145 -7.54 13.79 -0.09
N HIS A 146 -7.13 13.51 1.15
CA HIS A 146 -7.97 12.95 2.20
C HIS A 146 -8.47 14.00 3.20
N VAL A 147 -7.87 15.18 3.21
CA VAL A 147 -8.18 16.28 4.12
C VAL A 147 -9.22 17.20 3.51
N HIS A 148 -10.41 17.27 4.11
CA HIS A 148 -11.47 18.20 3.72
C HIS A 148 -12.24 18.74 4.92
N GLY A 149 -12.97 19.85 4.71
CA GLY A 149 -13.89 20.41 5.69
C GLY A 149 -13.18 20.89 6.97
N GLN A 150 -13.56 20.35 8.12
CA GLN A 150 -13.04 20.78 9.43
C GLN A 150 -11.53 20.57 9.63
N TRP A 151 -10.89 19.79 8.76
CA TRP A 151 -9.47 19.47 8.82
C TRP A 151 -8.60 20.35 7.91
N GLN A 152 -9.21 21.13 7.02
CA GLN A 152 -8.49 21.91 6.00
C GLN A 152 -7.55 22.95 6.63
N ASN A 153 -8.06 23.73 7.58
CA ASN A 153 -7.28 24.78 8.24
C ASN A 153 -6.00 24.24 8.87
N GLU A 154 -6.05 23.02 9.40
CA GLU A 154 -4.87 22.44 10.03
C GLU A 154 -3.83 21.97 9.01
N LEU A 155 -4.25 21.43 7.87
CA LEU A 155 -3.32 21.12 6.79
C LEU A 155 -2.71 22.41 6.22
N ASP A 156 -3.50 23.46 6.06
CA ASP A 156 -3.02 24.77 5.63
C ASP A 156 -1.97 25.33 6.62
N ASP A 157 -2.23 25.26 7.93
CA ASP A 157 -1.28 25.65 8.97
C ASP A 157 0.00 24.78 8.98
N ILE A 158 -0.07 23.53 8.51
CA ILE A 158 1.11 22.66 8.36
C ILE A 158 1.89 23.04 7.10
N HIS A 159 1.19 23.34 6.00
CA HIS A 159 1.80 23.84 4.76
C HIS A 159 2.54 25.15 5.00
N GLU A 160 1.95 26.09 5.75
CA GLU A 160 2.60 27.36 6.11
C GLU A 160 3.86 27.11 6.94
N SER A 161 3.79 26.30 8.00
CA SER A 161 4.98 25.97 8.80
C SER A 161 6.07 25.24 8.00
N THR A 162 5.69 24.48 6.98
CA THR A 162 6.64 23.82 6.08
C THR A 162 7.29 24.83 5.14
N ALA A 163 6.51 25.76 4.59
CA ALA A 163 7.02 26.85 3.75
C ALA A 163 7.98 27.77 4.53
N ASP A 164 7.65 28.11 5.78
CA ASP A 164 8.52 28.90 6.67
C ASP A 164 9.85 28.16 6.89
N LEU A 165 9.81 26.85 7.17
CA LEU A 165 11.02 26.05 7.36
C LEU A 165 11.86 25.96 6.07
N ILE A 166 11.23 25.90 4.90
CA ILE A 166 11.92 25.91 3.61
C ILE A 166 12.64 27.26 3.42
N ALA A 167 11.98 28.38 3.73
CA ALA A 167 12.57 29.71 3.65
C ALA A 167 13.76 29.86 4.63
N ASP A 168 13.63 29.35 5.86
CA ASP A 168 14.72 29.36 6.84
C ASP A 168 15.95 28.56 6.37
N ILE A 169 15.73 27.36 5.80
CA ILE A 169 16.81 26.53 5.22
C ILE A 169 17.46 27.22 4.02
N GLU A 170 16.66 27.91 3.22
CA GLU A 170 17.15 28.68 2.08
C GLU A 170 18.03 29.86 2.52
N ASP A 171 17.61 30.61 3.54
CA ASP A 171 18.35 31.77 4.06
C ASP A 171 19.68 31.37 4.72
N ASP A 172 19.69 30.28 5.47
CA ASP A 172 20.90 29.75 6.12
C ASP A 172 21.74 28.86 5.19
N GLU A 173 21.18 28.49 4.04
CA GLU A 173 21.76 27.56 3.08
C GLU A 173 22.19 26.20 3.69
N SER A 174 21.54 25.81 4.80
CA SER A 174 21.87 24.67 5.65
C SER A 174 20.63 24.12 6.35
N THR A 175 20.66 22.84 6.70
CA THR A 175 19.62 22.17 7.50
C THR A 175 19.97 22.07 8.98
N ASP A 176 21.18 22.46 9.35
CA ASP A 176 21.70 22.30 10.71
C ASP A 176 20.87 23.13 11.71
N GLY A 177 20.34 22.47 12.74
CA GLY A 177 19.54 23.13 13.78
C GLY A 177 18.03 23.11 13.54
N TYR A 178 17.58 22.63 12.38
CA TYR A 178 16.16 22.58 12.01
C TYR A 178 15.46 21.23 12.29
N GLU A 179 16.16 20.24 12.86
CA GLU A 179 15.62 18.90 13.10
C GLU A 179 14.38 18.93 14.01
N LYS A 180 14.37 19.83 15.00
CA LYS A 180 13.24 19.98 15.91
C LYS A 180 12.00 20.54 15.21
N SER A 181 12.17 21.51 14.33
CA SER A 181 11.08 22.10 13.54
C SER A 181 10.52 21.08 12.55
N SER A 182 11.42 20.38 11.85
CA SER A 182 11.08 19.26 10.95
C SER A 182 10.31 18.14 11.67
N ALA A 183 10.75 17.73 12.86
CA ALA A 183 10.06 16.73 13.67
C ALA A 183 8.68 17.20 14.15
N LYS A 184 8.51 18.48 14.47
CA LYS A 184 7.22 19.06 14.87
C LYS A 184 6.21 19.05 13.71
N ILE A 185 6.66 19.34 12.48
CA ILE A 185 5.83 19.22 11.28
C ILE A 185 5.38 17.77 11.09
N GLN A 186 6.32 16.83 11.19
CA GLN A 186 6.03 15.40 11.08
C GLN A 186 5.01 14.92 12.14
N GLU A 187 5.18 15.36 13.39
CA GLU A 187 4.24 15.05 14.46
C GLU A 187 2.83 15.59 14.16
N ARG A 188 2.72 16.83 13.66
CA ARG A 188 1.43 17.42 13.30
C ARG A 188 0.75 16.67 12.16
N LEU A 189 1.50 16.25 11.13
CA LEU A 189 0.99 15.42 10.03
C LEU A 189 0.43 14.09 10.57
N LEU A 190 1.19 13.40 11.42
CA LEU A 190 0.73 12.15 12.04
C LEU A 190 -0.52 12.36 12.90
N GLN A 191 -0.59 13.44 13.70
CA GLN A 191 -1.76 13.73 14.53
C GLN A 191 -3.01 14.10 13.72
N LEU A 192 -2.83 14.79 12.59
CA LEU A 192 -3.92 15.05 11.65
C LEU A 192 -4.45 13.73 11.07
N GLU A 193 -3.56 12.86 10.60
CA GLU A 193 -3.90 11.55 10.06
C GLU A 193 -4.66 10.69 11.08
N ILE A 194 -4.13 10.55 12.29
CA ILE A 194 -4.77 9.80 13.38
C ILE A 194 -6.19 10.30 13.65
N ARG A 195 -6.40 11.63 13.63
CA ARG A 195 -7.73 12.21 13.85
C ARG A 195 -8.70 11.94 12.71
N ILE A 196 -8.25 11.99 11.47
CA ILE A 196 -9.07 11.64 10.31
C ILE A 196 -9.51 10.17 10.40
N VAL A 197 -8.56 9.26 10.62
CA VAL A 197 -8.84 7.82 10.77
C VAL A 197 -9.77 7.56 11.95
N LYS A 198 -9.53 8.20 13.10
CA LYS A 198 -10.43 8.09 14.27
C LYS A 198 -11.82 8.64 13.98
N SER A 199 -11.95 9.72 13.23
CA SER A 199 -13.25 10.30 12.86
C SER A 199 -14.03 9.33 11.97
N ASN A 200 -13.36 8.70 11.02
CA ASN A 200 -13.99 7.83 10.02
C ASN A 200 -14.35 6.45 10.57
N PHE A 201 -13.49 5.85 11.40
CA PHE A 201 -13.64 4.44 11.79
C PHE A 201 -13.90 4.23 13.28
N TYR A 202 -13.15 4.90 14.16
CA TYR A 202 -13.25 4.70 15.60
C TYR A 202 -14.51 5.34 16.20
N THR A 203 -14.74 6.62 15.89
CA THR A 203 -15.81 7.43 16.49
C THR A 203 -17.21 6.86 16.24
N PRO A 204 -17.55 6.38 15.01
CA PRO A 204 -18.84 5.75 14.77
C PRO A 204 -19.05 4.47 15.60
N LEU A 205 -18.01 3.65 15.77
CA LEU A 205 -18.09 2.41 16.56
C LEU A 205 -18.25 2.69 18.06
N VAL A 206 -17.54 3.69 18.59
CA VAL A 206 -17.74 4.16 19.97
C VAL A 206 -19.17 4.65 20.18
N LYS A 207 -19.73 5.40 19.23
CA LYS A 207 -21.13 5.86 19.31
C LYS A 207 -22.11 4.70 19.30
N LYS A 208 -21.85 3.64 18.51
CA LYS A 208 -22.67 2.41 18.52
C LYS A 208 -22.56 1.69 19.88
N MET A 209 -21.35 1.51 20.42
CA MET A 209 -21.14 0.89 21.73
C MET A 209 -21.86 1.64 22.85
N LYS A 210 -21.76 2.97 22.89
CA LYS A 210 -22.41 3.80 23.94
C LYS A 210 -23.94 3.73 23.94
N LYS A 211 -24.57 3.19 22.90
CA LYS A 211 -26.03 2.95 22.85
C LYS A 211 -26.43 1.61 23.47
N LEU A 212 -25.47 0.72 23.73
CA LEU A 212 -25.72 -0.55 24.41
C LEU A 212 -25.98 -0.31 25.89
N ASP A 213 -26.81 -1.16 26.48
CA ASP A 213 -27.11 -1.12 27.91
C ASP A 213 -26.01 -1.84 28.71
N GLN A 214 -25.08 -1.07 29.25
CA GLN A 214 -23.96 -1.58 30.04
C GLN A 214 -24.40 -2.31 31.32
N GLU A 215 -25.53 -1.92 31.92
CA GLU A 215 -26.02 -2.56 33.14
C GLU A 215 -26.66 -3.92 32.84
N LEU A 216 -27.32 -4.03 31.69
CA LEU A 216 -27.99 -5.25 31.26
C LEU A 216 -27.02 -6.31 30.71
N ILE A 217 -25.98 -5.89 29.97
CA ILE A 217 -25.00 -6.80 29.35
C ILE A 217 -23.54 -6.44 29.71
N PRO A 218 -23.17 -6.39 31.01
CA PRO A 218 -21.88 -5.89 31.46
C PRO A 218 -20.67 -6.66 30.92
N GLN A 219 -20.75 -7.98 30.77
CA GLN A 219 -19.62 -8.78 30.27
C GLN A 219 -19.41 -8.55 28.77
N THR A 220 -20.49 -8.55 28.00
CA THR A 220 -20.45 -8.31 26.56
C THR A 220 -19.99 -6.89 26.26
N TYR A 221 -20.46 -5.92 27.04
CA TYR A 221 -20.04 -4.53 26.93
C TYR A 221 -18.53 -4.38 27.19
N ALA A 222 -18.01 -5.00 28.26
CA ALA A 222 -16.58 -4.96 28.60
C ALA A 222 -15.71 -5.55 27.48
N GLN A 223 -16.16 -6.63 26.84
CA GLN A 223 -15.47 -7.24 25.70
C GLN A 223 -15.38 -6.27 24.50
N ILE A 224 -16.49 -5.63 24.13
CA ILE A 224 -16.50 -4.63 23.05
C ILE A 224 -15.57 -3.46 23.40
N GLN A 225 -15.63 -2.97 24.65
CA GLN A 225 -14.79 -1.88 25.10
C GLN A 225 -13.30 -2.21 24.95
N GLN A 226 -12.89 -3.44 25.30
CA GLN A 226 -11.50 -3.88 25.10
C GLN A 226 -11.11 -3.86 23.62
N ARG A 227 -11.97 -4.33 22.71
CA ARG A 227 -11.67 -4.30 21.27
C ARG A 227 -11.66 -2.89 20.69
N ILE A 228 -12.52 -2.00 21.18
CA ILE A 228 -12.50 -0.58 20.80
C ILE A 228 -11.19 0.07 21.25
N THR A 229 -10.68 -0.26 22.43
CA THR A 229 -9.34 0.17 22.86
C THR A 229 -8.26 -0.37 21.94
N GLN A 230 -8.30 -1.65 21.57
CA GLN A 230 -7.36 -2.23 20.60
C GLN A 230 -7.38 -1.50 19.25
N LEU A 231 -8.58 -1.13 18.76
CA LEU A 231 -8.69 -0.33 17.53
C LEU A 231 -8.06 1.06 17.70
N LYS A 232 -8.29 1.73 18.84
CA LYS A 232 -7.69 3.03 19.13
C LYS A 232 -6.16 2.93 19.11
N ASP A 233 -5.60 1.95 19.80
CA ASP A 233 -4.16 1.75 19.92
C ASP A 233 -3.54 1.42 18.55
N ALA A 234 -4.22 0.61 17.73
CA ALA A 234 -3.79 0.31 16.36
C ALA A 234 -3.77 1.56 15.47
N ILE A 235 -4.79 2.42 15.56
CA ILE A 235 -4.83 3.69 14.80
C ILE A 235 -3.71 4.63 15.27
N GLU A 236 -3.45 4.72 16.57
CA GLU A 236 -2.39 5.57 17.12
C GLU A 236 -0.99 5.11 16.74
N LEU A 237 -0.78 3.79 16.61
CA LEU A 237 0.49 3.20 16.24
C LEU A 237 0.77 3.28 14.72
N ALA A 238 -0.23 2.94 13.90
CA ALA A 238 -0.07 2.78 12.46
C ALA A 238 -1.37 3.11 11.71
N PRO A 239 -1.70 4.40 11.51
CA PRO A 239 -2.96 4.82 10.90
C PRO A 239 -3.13 4.40 9.43
N ARG A 240 -2.03 4.03 8.75
CA ARG A 240 -2.01 3.57 7.34
C ARG A 240 -2.18 2.07 7.16
N GLU A 241 -2.07 1.28 8.22
CA GLU A 241 -2.11 -0.18 8.13
C GLU A 241 -3.55 -0.68 7.99
N GLN A 242 -4.18 -0.36 6.85
CA GLN A 242 -5.61 -0.54 6.62
C GLN A 242 -6.05 -2.00 6.82
N HIS A 243 -5.22 -2.98 6.44
CA HIS A 243 -5.53 -4.39 6.62
C HIS A 243 -5.69 -4.79 8.11
N ILE A 244 -4.87 -4.20 8.99
CA ILE A 244 -4.96 -4.40 10.45
C ILE A 244 -6.22 -3.72 10.96
N LEU A 245 -6.45 -2.46 10.56
CA LEU A 245 -7.60 -1.68 10.96
C LEU A 245 -8.91 -2.37 10.55
N ASP A 246 -9.05 -2.79 9.30
CA ASP A 246 -10.23 -3.48 8.76
C ASP A 246 -10.52 -4.77 9.53
N THR A 247 -9.48 -5.55 9.86
CA THR A 247 -9.62 -6.79 10.62
C THR A 247 -10.17 -6.52 12.03
N ILE A 248 -9.71 -5.46 12.70
CA ILE A 248 -10.20 -5.09 14.03
C ILE A 248 -11.61 -4.49 13.93
N ILE A 249 -11.87 -3.62 12.95
CA ILE A 249 -13.18 -3.00 12.69
C ILE A 249 -14.23 -4.08 12.48
N ALA A 250 -13.99 -5.07 11.61
CA ALA A 250 -14.91 -6.16 11.35
C ALA A 250 -15.27 -6.93 12.63
N LYS A 251 -14.27 -7.21 13.48
CA LYS A 251 -14.49 -7.86 14.79
C LYS A 251 -15.31 -6.99 15.75
N VAL A 252 -15.06 -5.68 15.78
CA VAL A 252 -15.86 -4.76 16.61
C VAL A 252 -17.30 -4.72 16.11
N GLU A 253 -17.52 -4.70 14.79
CA GLU A 253 -18.87 -4.72 14.22
C GLU A 253 -19.62 -6.01 14.51
N ASP A 254 -18.95 -7.16 14.41
CA ASP A 254 -19.53 -8.45 14.78
C ASP A 254 -19.83 -8.53 16.28
N ASP A 255 -18.95 -8.03 17.15
CA ASP A 255 -19.20 -7.95 18.58
C ASP A 255 -20.37 -7.01 18.91
N LEU A 256 -20.49 -5.86 18.24
CA LEU A 256 -21.63 -4.94 18.39
C LEU A 256 -22.94 -5.61 17.95
N ARG A 257 -22.92 -6.40 16.87
CA ARG A 257 -24.10 -7.18 16.43
C ARG A 257 -24.45 -8.25 17.47
N ARG A 258 -23.45 -8.99 17.96
CA ARG A 258 -23.60 -9.97 19.04
C ARG A 258 -24.22 -9.33 20.28
N ALA A 259 -23.76 -8.15 20.69
CA ALA A 259 -24.30 -7.46 21.86
C ALA A 259 -25.79 -7.12 21.74
N ASN A 260 -26.26 -6.62 20.59
CA ASN A 260 -27.68 -6.38 20.38
C ASN A 260 -28.52 -7.66 20.51
N ASN A 261 -27.99 -8.78 20.02
CA ASN A 261 -28.65 -10.08 20.13
C ASN A 261 -28.65 -10.58 21.59
N VAL A 262 -27.53 -10.46 22.31
CA VAL A 262 -27.43 -10.79 23.73
C VAL A 262 -28.41 -9.93 24.54
N THR A 263 -28.53 -8.64 24.28
CA THR A 263 -29.53 -7.77 24.92
C THR A 263 -30.95 -8.31 24.76
N THR A 264 -31.31 -8.77 23.57
CA THR A 264 -32.64 -9.35 23.30
C THR A 264 -32.87 -10.62 24.12
N GLU A 265 -31.86 -11.48 24.19
CA GLU A 265 -31.93 -12.75 24.91
C GLU A 265 -31.91 -12.58 26.43
N VAL A 266 -31.12 -11.64 26.93
CA VAL A 266 -31.09 -11.26 28.34
C VAL A 266 -32.43 -10.68 28.77
N ASN A 267 -33.08 -9.85 27.95
CA ASN A 267 -34.42 -9.35 28.25
C ASN A 267 -35.45 -10.48 28.32
N TRP A 268 -35.34 -11.49 27.45
CA TRP A 268 -36.19 -12.67 27.50
C TRP A 268 -35.94 -13.50 28.77
N ILE A 269 -34.68 -13.78 29.12
CA ILE A 269 -34.34 -14.56 30.33
C ILE A 269 -34.70 -13.79 31.61
N ASN A 270 -34.53 -12.47 31.63
CA ASN A 270 -34.87 -11.61 32.78
C ASN A 270 -36.35 -11.66 33.15
N SER A 271 -37.22 -12.03 32.19
CA SER A 271 -38.64 -12.27 32.48
C SER A 271 -38.88 -13.51 33.34
N VAL A 272 -37.88 -14.39 33.47
CA VAL A 272 -37.89 -15.66 34.19
C VAL A 272 -36.93 -15.65 35.38
N ASP A 273 -35.66 -15.26 35.19
CA ASP A 273 -34.62 -15.18 36.22
C ASP A 273 -33.70 -13.96 36.00
N ARG A 274 -33.75 -13.01 36.94
CA ARG A 274 -33.01 -11.75 36.85
C ARG A 274 -31.54 -11.85 37.25
N SER A 275 -31.14 -12.79 38.11
CA SER A 275 -29.86 -12.64 38.81
C SER A 275 -28.65 -13.05 37.98
N GLU A 276 -28.84 -13.77 36.87
CA GLU A 276 -27.74 -14.30 36.04
C GLU A 276 -28.07 -14.31 34.53
N SER A 277 -29.01 -13.49 34.08
CA SER A 277 -29.53 -13.55 32.70
C SER A 277 -28.46 -13.43 31.61
N GLU A 278 -27.48 -12.52 31.75
CA GLU A 278 -26.39 -12.43 30.77
C GLU A 278 -25.53 -13.69 30.74
N LYS A 279 -25.16 -14.24 31.91
CA LYS A 279 -24.36 -15.47 31.96
C LYS A 279 -25.10 -16.65 31.34
N ILE A 280 -26.42 -16.74 31.55
CA ILE A 280 -27.26 -17.76 30.95
C ILE A 280 -27.30 -17.59 29.42
N ALA A 281 -27.57 -16.37 28.92
CA ALA A 281 -27.58 -16.08 27.48
C ALA A 281 -26.25 -16.46 26.83
N LEU A 282 -25.14 -15.96 27.38
CA LEU A 282 -23.80 -16.23 26.85
C LEU A 282 -23.48 -17.72 26.85
N ARG A 283 -23.79 -18.45 27.93
CA ARG A 283 -23.54 -19.90 28.02
C ARG A 283 -24.20 -20.68 26.88
N TYR A 284 -25.47 -20.42 26.58
CA TYR A 284 -26.18 -21.16 25.54
C TYR A 284 -25.74 -20.77 24.13
N ARG A 285 -25.57 -19.47 23.86
CA ARG A 285 -25.08 -18.99 22.56
C ARG A 285 -23.68 -19.51 22.27
N ASP A 286 -22.77 -19.35 23.23
CA ASP A 286 -21.36 -19.70 23.04
C ASP A 286 -21.18 -21.21 22.87
N ALA A 287 -22.03 -22.03 23.50
CA ALA A 287 -22.06 -23.47 23.25
C ALA A 287 -22.38 -23.78 21.79
N ILE A 288 -23.46 -23.20 21.23
CA ILE A 288 -23.85 -23.46 19.83
C ILE A 288 -22.79 -22.93 18.87
N ALA A 289 -22.32 -21.69 19.07
CA ALA A 289 -21.29 -21.10 18.22
C ALA A 289 -19.98 -21.89 18.25
N THR A 290 -19.56 -22.38 19.43
CA THR A 290 -18.36 -23.21 19.57
C THR A 290 -18.49 -24.53 18.83
N VAL A 291 -19.63 -25.22 18.95
CA VAL A 291 -19.85 -26.49 18.26
C VAL A 291 -19.93 -26.27 16.74
N ALA A 292 -20.63 -25.22 16.29
CA ALA A 292 -20.70 -24.87 14.88
C ALA A 292 -19.32 -24.56 14.28
N PHE A 293 -18.49 -23.80 14.99
CA PHE A 293 -17.13 -23.52 14.54
C PHE A 293 -16.28 -24.79 14.48
N LYS A 294 -16.34 -25.66 15.49
CA LYS A 294 -15.59 -26.92 15.51
C LYS A 294 -16.01 -27.90 14.42
N LEU A 295 -17.30 -28.01 14.13
CA LEU A 295 -17.83 -28.99 13.16
C LEU A 295 -17.82 -28.47 11.71
N PHE A 296 -17.99 -27.16 11.52
CA PHE A 296 -18.25 -26.55 10.21
C PHE A 296 -17.30 -25.39 9.87
N ALA A 297 -16.32 -25.07 10.72
CA ALA A 297 -15.37 -23.96 10.53
C ALA A 297 -16.03 -22.58 10.29
N LYS A 298 -17.27 -22.41 10.79
CA LYS A 298 -18.03 -21.16 10.66
C LYS A 298 -18.26 -20.53 12.01
N ASP A 299 -17.82 -19.28 12.15
CA ASP A 299 -18.21 -18.43 13.27
C ASP A 299 -19.62 -17.89 13.00
N ILE A 300 -20.54 -18.19 13.93
CA ILE A 300 -21.93 -17.74 13.93
C ILE A 300 -22.27 -16.95 15.20
N SER A 301 -21.26 -16.57 16.00
CA SER A 301 -21.44 -15.92 17.30
C SER A 301 -22.19 -14.58 17.22
N SER A 302 -22.12 -13.90 16.07
CA SER A 302 -22.82 -12.64 15.80
C SER A 302 -24.28 -12.79 15.35
N PHE A 303 -24.76 -14.01 15.05
CA PHE A 303 -26.15 -14.28 14.67
C PHE A 303 -27.09 -14.21 15.89
N THR A 304 -28.39 -14.03 15.68
CA THR A 304 -29.38 -14.22 16.76
C THR A 304 -29.38 -15.68 17.25
N TYR A 305 -29.83 -15.96 18.48
CA TYR A 305 -29.84 -17.35 18.97
C TYR A 305 -30.64 -18.32 18.08
N ILE A 306 -31.78 -17.85 17.53
CA ILE A 306 -32.61 -18.65 16.61
C ILE A 306 -31.88 -18.92 15.29
N GLU A 307 -31.20 -17.93 14.72
CA GLU A 307 -30.39 -18.11 13.52
C GLU A 307 -29.21 -19.05 13.77
N GLN A 308 -28.59 -19.01 14.95
CA GLN A 308 -27.53 -19.94 15.32
C GLN A 308 -28.03 -21.39 15.33
N ILE A 309 -29.18 -21.64 15.97
CA ILE A 309 -29.82 -22.96 15.99
C ILE A 309 -30.16 -23.41 14.57
N THR A 310 -30.78 -22.53 13.78
CA THR A 310 -31.22 -22.83 12.42
C THR A 310 -30.04 -23.15 11.51
N TYR A 311 -28.97 -22.37 11.59
CA TYR A 311 -27.73 -22.65 10.86
C TYR A 311 -27.15 -24.00 11.28
N PHE A 312 -27.08 -24.25 12.60
CA PHE A 312 -26.52 -25.47 13.14
C PHE A 312 -27.29 -26.72 12.69
N ASP A 313 -28.63 -26.71 12.79
CA ASP A 313 -29.48 -27.84 12.35
C ASP A 313 -29.30 -28.11 10.86
N ASN A 314 -29.34 -27.08 10.03
CA ASN A 314 -29.16 -27.22 8.58
C ASN A 314 -27.76 -27.75 8.22
N ALA A 315 -26.71 -27.20 8.82
CA ALA A 315 -25.33 -27.63 8.57
C ALA A 315 -25.09 -29.07 9.05
N LEU A 316 -25.66 -29.45 10.19
CA LEU A 316 -25.57 -30.81 10.73
C LEU A 316 -26.29 -31.81 9.82
N ARG A 317 -27.53 -31.51 9.41
CA ARG A 317 -28.28 -32.35 8.46
C ARG A 317 -27.53 -32.52 7.15
N HIS A 318 -26.94 -31.45 6.63
CA HIS A 318 -26.15 -31.51 5.41
C HIS A 318 -24.94 -32.42 5.56
N LYS A 319 -24.15 -32.28 6.64
CA LYS A 319 -23.02 -33.18 6.92
C LYS A 319 -23.44 -34.63 7.12
N LEU A 320 -24.55 -34.87 7.82
CA LEU A 320 -25.07 -36.23 8.02
C LEU A 320 -25.49 -36.86 6.69
N ASN A 321 -26.14 -36.09 5.81
CA ASN A 321 -26.51 -36.56 4.48
C ASN A 321 -25.28 -36.81 3.59
N GLN A 322 -24.26 -35.95 3.62
CA GLN A 322 -23.00 -36.20 2.93
C GLN A 322 -22.33 -37.49 3.43
N GLN A 323 -22.31 -37.72 4.75
CA GLN A 323 -21.75 -38.95 5.31
C GLN A 323 -22.54 -40.19 4.87
N LYS A 324 -23.87 -40.10 4.78
CA LYS A 324 -24.69 -41.20 4.24
C LYS A 324 -24.36 -41.50 2.79
N VAL A 325 -24.20 -40.49 1.95
CA VAL A 325 -23.80 -40.68 0.54
C VAL A 325 -22.44 -41.37 0.45
N ILE A 326 -21.45 -40.90 1.21
CA ILE A 326 -20.11 -41.52 1.23
C ILE A 326 -20.18 -42.98 1.72
N ASN A 327 -20.97 -43.25 2.75
CA ASN A 327 -21.14 -44.62 3.25
C ASN A 327 -21.80 -45.52 2.21
N ASN A 328 -22.80 -45.00 1.47
CA ASN A 328 -23.45 -45.75 0.40
C ASN A 328 -22.49 -46.02 -0.77
N GLU A 329 -21.70 -45.03 -1.19
CA GLU A 329 -20.68 -45.20 -2.23
C GLU A 329 -19.61 -46.24 -1.81
N GLN A 330 -19.21 -46.25 -0.54
CA GLN A 330 -18.29 -47.26 0.01
C GLN A 330 -18.91 -48.65 0.01
N ALA A 331 -20.18 -48.77 0.40
CA ALA A 331 -20.92 -50.04 0.37
C ALA A 331 -21.01 -50.60 -1.06
N GLU A 332 -21.41 -49.78 -2.03
CA GLU A 332 -21.47 -50.17 -3.44
C GLU A 332 -20.11 -50.62 -3.99
N LEU A 333 -19.02 -49.94 -3.60
CA LEU A 333 -17.67 -50.34 -3.99
C LEU A 333 -17.28 -51.70 -3.39
N ILE A 334 -17.59 -51.94 -2.11
CA ILE A 334 -17.33 -53.23 -1.44
C ILE A 334 -18.11 -54.35 -2.12
N ILE A 335 -19.40 -54.13 -2.42
CA ILE A 335 -20.23 -55.11 -3.13
C ILE A 335 -19.63 -55.42 -4.50
N SER A 336 -19.30 -54.39 -5.30
CA SER A 336 -18.71 -54.57 -6.63
C SER A 336 -17.35 -55.30 -6.60
N LEU A 337 -16.48 -54.98 -5.64
CA LEU A 337 -15.21 -55.67 -5.45
C LEU A 337 -15.42 -57.13 -5.05
N THR A 338 -16.38 -57.39 -4.14
CA THR A 338 -16.73 -58.74 -3.70
C THR A 338 -17.26 -59.59 -4.85
N GLU A 339 -18.13 -59.03 -5.70
CA GLU A 339 -18.63 -59.70 -6.90
C GLU A 339 -17.52 -60.00 -7.91
N LYS A 340 -16.59 -59.06 -8.14
CA LYS A 340 -15.43 -59.29 -9.01
C LYS A 340 -14.51 -60.39 -8.49
N VAL A 341 -14.23 -60.41 -7.18
CA VAL A 341 -13.41 -61.45 -6.54
C VAL A 341 -14.10 -62.81 -6.67
N LYS A 342 -15.41 -62.86 -6.43
CA LYS A 342 -16.21 -64.08 -6.62
C LYS A 342 -16.18 -64.58 -8.06
N GLY A 343 -16.35 -63.68 -9.03
CA GLY A 343 -16.25 -64.02 -10.46
C GLY A 343 -14.87 -64.58 -10.82
N ALA A 344 -13.80 -63.93 -10.36
CA ALA A 344 -12.43 -64.40 -10.60
C ALA A 344 -12.13 -65.77 -9.96
N LEU A 345 -12.65 -66.03 -8.75
CA LEU A 345 -12.53 -67.33 -8.07
C LEU A 345 -13.23 -68.44 -8.87
N ILE A 346 -14.47 -68.19 -9.30
CA ILE A 346 -15.24 -69.13 -10.14
C ILE A 346 -14.55 -69.38 -11.49
N GLU A 347 -13.89 -68.38 -12.08
CA GLU A 347 -13.10 -68.56 -13.32
C GLU A 347 -11.81 -69.38 -13.09
N THR A 348 -11.23 -69.34 -11.89
CA THR A 348 -10.07 -70.17 -11.49
C THR A 348 -10.43 -71.59 -11.03
N ASP A 349 -11.69 -71.86 -10.69
CA ASP A 349 -12.27 -73.17 -10.33
C ASP A 349 -12.19 -74.21 -11.47
N GLY A 350 -11.78 -73.79 -12.67
CA GLY A 350 -11.32 -74.71 -13.70
C GLY A 350 -10.08 -75.54 -13.30
N LEU A 351 -9.41 -75.26 -12.17
CA LEU A 351 -8.07 -75.78 -11.87
C LEU A 351 -7.78 -76.36 -10.45
N THR A 352 -8.57 -76.18 -9.36
CA THR A 352 -8.21 -76.77 -8.03
C THR A 352 -9.36 -77.01 -7.02
N ASP A 353 -9.17 -78.01 -6.14
CA ASP A 353 -10.02 -78.63 -5.09
C ASP A 353 -11.07 -77.76 -4.33
N GLY A 354 -12.36 -78.05 -4.55
CA GLY A 354 -13.53 -77.18 -4.26
C GLY A 354 -14.06 -77.08 -2.82
N LEU A 355 -13.41 -77.64 -1.79
CA LEU A 355 -13.92 -77.56 -0.40
C LEU A 355 -13.50 -76.29 0.36
N VAL A 356 -12.42 -75.63 -0.04
CA VAL A 356 -11.95 -74.37 0.59
C VAL A 356 -12.72 -73.16 0.01
N GLU A 357 -13.19 -73.28 -1.22
CA GLU A 357 -13.79 -72.19 -2.00
C GLU A 357 -15.25 -71.92 -1.62
N ASP A 358 -16.04 -72.95 -1.30
CA ASP A 358 -17.42 -72.79 -0.81
C ASP A 358 -17.49 -71.97 0.49
N LYS A 359 -16.51 -72.14 1.37
CA LYS A 359 -16.41 -71.37 2.62
C LYS A 359 -16.04 -69.91 2.34
N ILE A 360 -15.10 -69.67 1.43
CA ILE A 360 -14.69 -68.32 1.01
C ILE A 360 -15.84 -67.59 0.30
N ILE A 361 -16.58 -68.26 -0.59
CA ILE A 361 -17.74 -67.70 -1.27
C ILE A 361 -18.86 -67.37 -0.27
N THR A 362 -19.07 -68.22 0.75
CA THR A 362 -20.04 -67.96 1.81
C THR A 362 -19.63 -66.75 2.66
N ASP A 363 -18.36 -66.64 3.05
CA ASP A 363 -17.84 -65.51 3.81
C ASP A 363 -17.90 -64.20 2.99
N LEU A 364 -17.63 -64.25 1.68
CA LEU A 364 -17.77 -63.11 0.77
C LEU A 364 -19.24 -62.67 0.61
N ASN A 365 -20.18 -63.61 0.49
CA ASN A 365 -21.62 -63.28 0.46
C ASN A 365 -22.05 -62.63 1.78
N ARG A 366 -21.49 -63.06 2.92
CA ARG A 366 -21.77 -62.43 4.22
C ARG A 366 -21.21 -61.00 4.27
N ILE A 367 -19.99 -60.77 3.80
CA ILE A 367 -19.38 -59.43 3.72
C ILE A 367 -20.21 -58.50 2.83
N ALA A 368 -20.72 -58.97 1.69
CA ALA A 368 -21.59 -58.19 0.82
C ALA A 368 -22.94 -57.85 1.50
N THR A 369 -23.50 -58.78 2.28
CA THR A 369 -24.77 -58.58 3.01
C THR A 369 -24.61 -57.64 4.21
N ASP A 370 -23.48 -57.74 4.92
CA ASP A 370 -23.14 -56.86 6.05
C ASP A 370 -22.77 -55.44 5.58
N ALA A 371 -22.31 -55.31 4.32
CA ALA A 371 -22.05 -54.02 3.68
C ALA A 371 -23.31 -53.36 3.10
N ASP A 372 -24.42 -54.09 2.96
CA ASP A 372 -25.67 -53.55 2.43
C ASP A 372 -26.30 -52.55 3.44
N VAL A 373 -26.74 -51.42 2.90
CA VAL A 373 -27.10 -50.22 3.67
C VAL A 373 -28.42 -50.41 4.44
N GLU A 374 -29.32 -51.27 3.95
CA GLU A 374 -30.57 -51.61 4.66
C GLU A 374 -30.31 -52.37 5.98
N THR A 375 -29.32 -53.25 6.00
CA THR A 375 -28.90 -53.99 7.21
C THR A 375 -28.18 -53.07 8.20
N LEU A 376 -27.39 -52.10 7.73
CA LEU A 376 -26.69 -51.14 8.59
C LEU A 376 -27.63 -50.07 9.19
N THR A 377 -28.69 -49.68 8.47
CA THR A 377 -29.68 -48.70 8.98
C THR A 377 -30.65 -49.30 9.99
N SER A 378 -30.95 -50.61 9.94
CA SER A 378 -31.76 -51.26 10.97
C SER A 378 -31.08 -51.31 12.35
N TYR A 379 -29.74 -51.34 12.40
CA TYR A 379 -28.98 -51.33 13.66
C TYR A 379 -28.80 -49.95 14.30
N ILE A 380 -29.10 -48.86 13.59
CA ILE A 380 -29.01 -47.48 14.10
C ILE A 380 -30.39 -46.94 14.52
N ALA A 381 -31.47 -47.66 14.19
CA ALA A 381 -32.85 -47.30 14.52
C ALA A 381 -33.39 -47.95 15.82
N GLU A 382 -32.56 -48.72 16.54
CA GLU A 382 -32.76 -49.12 17.95
C GLU A 382 -31.96 -48.21 18.89
#